data_AF-A0AAD8ILK8-F1
#
_entry.id   AF-A0AAD8ILK8-F1
#
_cell.length_a   1.000
_cell.length_b   1.000
_cell.length_c   1.000
_cell.angle_alpha   90.00
_cell.angle_beta   90.00
_cell.angle_gamma   90.00
#
_symmetry.space_group_name_H-M   'P 1'
#
loop_
_entity.id
_entity.type
_entity.pdbx_description
1 polymer ?
#
loop_
_entity_poly.entity_id
_entity_poly.type
_entity_poly.pdbx_seq_one_letter_code
_entity_poly.pdbx_strand_id
1 'polypeptide(L)'
;MLIKIQRTTKLNELLREHVKEILMKVSPEITEDPPMVRFMTNDLFRICYLTEDKLRDYPNNYLISVEKYLRSTGFTSTEKDKAADTLRRYLMENVPYYKKRVEKGLEVHTRLPNMPKLNKKDVNIAWLWARVGQEVE
;
A
#
# COMPACT_ATOMS: atom_id res chain seq x y z
N MET A 1 44.22 -28.68 13.59
CA MET A 1 44.14 -27.64 12.55
C MET A 1 42.95 -26.74 12.88
N LEU A 2 43.20 -25.49 13.25
CA LEU A 2 42.14 -24.50 13.43
C LEU A 2 41.71 -23.99 12.05
N ILE A 3 40.48 -24.33 11.63
CA ILE A 3 39.88 -23.81 10.40
C ILE A 3 39.69 -22.31 10.61
N LYS A 4 40.57 -21.52 10.00
CA LYS A 4 40.51 -20.06 10.03
C LYS A 4 39.34 -19.64 9.15
N ILE A 5 38.20 -19.35 9.75
CA ILE A 5 37.00 -18.88 9.05
C ILE A 5 37.34 -17.55 8.37
N GLN A 6 37.52 -17.56 7.06
CA GLN A 6 37.67 -16.34 6.26
C GLN A 6 36.30 -15.68 6.11
N ARG A 7 35.99 -14.73 6.99
CA ARG A 7 34.86 -13.81 6.80
C ARG A 7 35.30 -12.67 5.88
N THR A 8 35.28 -12.92 4.59
CA THR A 8 35.35 -11.87 3.57
C THR A 8 33.94 -11.60 3.02
N THR A 9 32.98 -11.34 3.90
CA THR A 9 31.74 -10.71 3.47
C THR A 9 32.09 -9.29 3.02
N LYS A 10 31.84 -8.98 1.74
CA LYS A 10 32.06 -7.64 1.19
C LYS A 10 31.17 -6.68 1.97
N LEU A 11 31.78 -5.77 2.73
CA LEU A 11 31.08 -4.72 3.50
C LEU A 11 29.97 -4.02 2.67
N ASN A 12 30.21 -3.84 1.37
CA ASN A 12 29.24 -3.25 0.44
C ASN A 12 27.95 -4.08 0.28
N GLU A 13 28.03 -5.41 0.32
CA GLU A 13 26.85 -6.28 0.21
C GLU A 13 26.01 -6.20 1.50
N LEU A 14 26.67 -6.23 2.66
CA LEU A 14 26.01 -6.07 3.96
C LEU A 14 25.37 -4.68 4.12
N LEU A 15 26.07 -3.61 3.70
CA LEU A 15 25.51 -2.26 3.70
C LEU A 15 24.31 -2.16 2.77
N ARG A 16 24.37 -2.78 1.58
CA ARG A 16 23.25 -2.79 0.64
C ARG A 16 22.04 -3.53 1.21
N GLU A 17 22.24 -4.69 1.83
CA GLU A 17 21.17 -5.45 2.48
C GLU A 17 20.55 -4.66 3.63
N HIS A 18 21.37 -4.05 4.48
CA HIS A 18 20.88 -3.25 5.61
C HIS A 18 20.09 -2.01 5.16
N VAL A 19 20.58 -1.28 4.16
CA VAL A 19 19.85 -0.13 3.58
C VAL A 19 18.52 -0.58 2.97
N LYS A 20 18.50 -1.72 2.27
CA LYS A 20 17.26 -2.31 1.75
C LYS A 20 16.27 -2.65 2.86
N GLU A 21 16.72 -3.31 3.92
CA GLU A 21 15.87 -3.65 5.07
C GLU A 21 15.26 -2.43 5.73
N ILE A 22 16.04 -1.34 5.86
CA ILE A 22 15.53 -0.07 6.37
C ILE A 22 14.47 0.46 5.39
N LEU A 23 14.80 0.58 4.10
CA LEU A 23 13.90 1.17 3.10
C LEU A 23 12.60 0.37 2.89
N MET A 24 12.62 -0.96 3.04
CA MET A 24 11.41 -1.80 3.00
C MET A 24 10.48 -1.53 4.19
N LYS A 25 11.02 -1.06 5.32
CA LYS A 25 10.25 -0.69 6.51
C LYS A 25 9.80 0.77 6.49
N VAL A 26 10.33 1.59 5.58
CA VAL A 26 9.96 3.00 5.47
C VAL A 26 8.54 3.11 4.90
N SER A 27 7.72 3.92 5.57
CA SER A 27 6.38 4.27 5.11
C SER A 27 6.46 4.98 3.75
N PRO A 28 5.48 4.78 2.84
CA PRO A 28 5.41 5.57 1.61
C PRO A 28 5.48 7.07 1.93
N GLU A 29 6.34 7.79 1.21
CA GLU A 29 6.53 9.23 1.30
C GLU A 29 5.64 9.93 0.27
N ILE A 30 5.02 11.04 0.67
CA ILE A 30 4.13 11.82 -0.19
C ILE A 30 4.73 13.20 -0.34
N THR A 31 4.88 13.63 -1.58
CA THR A 31 5.33 14.98 -1.93
C THR A 31 4.15 15.69 -2.57
N GLU A 32 3.91 16.95 -2.22
CA GLU A 32 2.75 17.71 -2.71
C GLU A 32 3.03 18.46 -4.04
N ASP A 33 4.28 18.76 -4.36
CA ASP A 33 4.65 19.53 -5.56
C ASP A 33 5.80 18.88 -6.37
N PRO A 34 5.51 18.21 -7.51
CA PRO A 34 4.19 17.76 -7.94
C PRO A 34 3.67 16.61 -7.05
N PRO A 35 2.33 16.41 -6.97
CA PRO A 35 1.76 15.42 -6.06
C PRO A 35 2.17 14.01 -6.50
N MET A 36 2.95 13.33 -5.66
CA MET A 36 3.50 12.00 -5.96
C MET A 36 3.67 11.15 -4.70
N VAL A 37 3.63 9.84 -4.90
CA VAL A 37 3.93 8.83 -3.89
C VAL A 37 5.25 8.16 -4.23
N ARG A 38 6.18 8.17 -3.29
CA ARG A 38 7.45 7.43 -3.37
C ARG A 38 7.42 6.26 -2.42
N PHE A 39 7.71 5.08 -2.92
CA PHE A 39 7.65 3.87 -2.12
C PHE A 39 8.58 2.80 -2.66
N MET A 40 8.96 1.87 -1.79
CA MET A 40 9.70 0.68 -2.18
C MET A 40 8.76 -0.52 -2.25
N THR A 41 8.81 -1.27 -3.33
CA THR A 41 8.09 -2.54 -3.46
C THR A 41 8.90 -3.51 -4.31
N ASN A 42 8.96 -4.78 -3.91
CA ASN A 42 9.75 -5.82 -4.58
C ASN A 42 11.21 -5.37 -4.82
N ASP A 43 11.87 -4.84 -3.79
CA ASP A 43 13.24 -4.29 -3.86
C ASP A 43 13.46 -3.13 -4.85
N LEU A 44 12.39 -2.55 -5.39
CA LEU A 44 12.47 -1.46 -6.36
C LEU A 44 11.87 -0.19 -5.77
N PHE A 45 12.63 0.90 -5.88
CA PHE A 45 12.12 2.23 -5.63
C PHE A 45 11.19 2.63 -6.76
N ARG A 46 9.97 3.08 -6.42
CA ARG A 46 8.93 3.46 -7.36
C ARG A 46 8.38 4.84 -7.02
N ILE A 47 7.95 5.51 -8.08
CA ILE A 47 7.29 6.81 -8.03
C ILE A 47 5.95 6.66 -8.74
N CYS A 48 4.88 7.09 -8.09
CA CYS A 48 3.55 7.19 -8.69
C CYS A 48 3.11 8.65 -8.62
N TYR A 49 3.01 9.30 -9.78
CA TYR A 49 2.43 10.65 -9.84
C TYR A 49 0.92 10.57 -9.66
N LEU A 50 0.36 11.49 -8.87
CA LEU A 50 -1.06 11.58 -8.55
C LEU A 50 -1.78 12.63 -9.40
N THR A 51 -1.12 13.19 -10.41
CA THR A 51 -1.72 14.11 -11.38
C THR A 51 -2.57 13.34 -12.38
N GLU A 52 -3.73 13.89 -12.75
CA GLU A 52 -4.72 13.19 -13.59
C GLU A 52 -4.14 12.73 -14.93
N ASP A 53 -3.31 13.58 -15.56
CA ASP A 53 -2.63 13.25 -16.82
C ASP A 53 -1.75 12.01 -16.69
N LYS A 54 -1.02 11.88 -15.57
CA LYS A 54 -0.11 10.76 -15.32
C LYS A 54 -0.82 9.50 -14.85
N LEU A 55 -1.97 9.62 -14.19
CA LEU A 55 -2.74 8.46 -13.76
C LEU A 55 -3.24 7.62 -14.95
N ARG A 56 -3.48 8.25 -16.11
CA ARG A 56 -3.87 7.55 -17.35
C ARG A 56 -2.75 6.72 -17.96
N ASP A 57 -1.50 7.09 -17.72
CA ASP A 57 -0.32 6.40 -18.24
C ASP A 57 -0.04 5.07 -17.51
N TYR A 58 -0.57 4.90 -16.29
CA TYR A 58 -0.30 3.74 -15.45
C TYR A 58 -1.31 2.60 -15.68
N PRO A 59 -0.86 1.33 -15.65
CA PRO A 59 -1.77 0.19 -15.65
C PRO A 59 -2.70 0.20 -14.44
N ASN A 60 -4.00 -0.08 -14.65
CA ASN A 60 -5.00 -0.10 -13.57
C ASN A 60 -4.60 -1.01 -12.39
N ASN A 61 -4.02 -2.18 -12.66
CA ASN A 61 -3.56 -3.10 -11.63
C ASN A 61 -2.42 -2.51 -10.78
N TYR A 62 -1.55 -1.70 -11.39
CA TYR A 62 -0.51 -0.98 -10.66
C TYR A 62 -1.14 0.04 -9.72
N LEU A 63 -2.04 0.89 -10.20
CA LEU A 63 -2.71 1.90 -9.36
C LEU A 63 -3.49 1.28 -8.20
N ILE A 64 -4.17 0.15 -8.41
CA ILE A 64 -4.84 -0.61 -7.34
C ILE A 64 -3.83 -1.10 -6.31
N SER A 65 -2.65 -1.56 -6.75
CA SER A 65 -1.60 -2.01 -5.82
C SER A 65 -1.05 -0.85 -4.98
N VAL A 66 -0.88 0.34 -5.57
CA VAL A 66 -0.43 1.55 -4.87
C VAL A 66 -1.46 2.02 -3.85
N GLU A 67 -2.74 2.05 -4.22
CA GLU A 67 -3.84 2.40 -3.31
C GLU A 67 -3.87 1.47 -2.09
N LYS A 68 -3.75 0.16 -2.31
CA LYS A 68 -3.64 -0.82 -1.22
C LYS A 68 -2.40 -0.59 -0.37
N TYR A 69 -1.24 -0.40 -1.01
CA TYR A 69 0.03 -0.19 -0.32
C TYR A 69 -0.01 1.03 0.60
N LEU A 70 -0.58 2.14 0.13
CA LEU A 70 -0.79 3.35 0.94
C LEU A 70 -1.64 3.07 2.17
N ARG A 71 -2.72 2.28 2.05
CA ARG A 71 -3.57 1.94 3.19
C ARG A 71 -2.96 0.89 4.12
N SER A 72 -2.11 0.00 3.59
CA SER A 72 -1.64 -1.17 4.32
C SER A 72 -0.28 -1.01 5.01
N THR A 73 0.56 -0.09 4.54
CA THR A 73 1.99 -0.09 4.85
C THR A 73 2.41 1.16 5.62
N GLY A 74 3.11 0.98 6.74
CA GLY A 74 3.57 2.08 7.60
C GLY A 74 2.44 2.75 8.39
N PHE A 75 2.75 3.86 9.05
CA PHE A 75 1.79 4.60 9.87
C PHE A 75 0.75 5.32 9.02
N THR A 76 -0.48 5.40 9.51
CA THR A 76 -1.55 6.16 8.86
C THR A 76 -1.25 7.65 9.01
N SER A 77 -1.19 8.38 7.89
CA SER A 77 -1.07 9.84 7.86
C SER A 77 -2.21 10.43 7.03
N THR A 78 -2.59 11.67 7.33
CA THR A 78 -3.63 12.39 6.58
C THR A 78 -3.28 12.54 5.11
N GLU A 79 -2.00 12.74 4.80
CA GLU A 79 -1.47 12.80 3.44
C GLU A 79 -1.64 11.46 2.71
N LYS A 80 -1.34 10.33 3.38
CA LYS A 80 -1.53 8.98 2.83
C LYS A 80 -2.98 8.68 2.53
N ASP A 81 -3.87 9.03 3.45
CA ASP A 81 -5.29 8.82 3.26
C ASP A 81 -5.80 9.66 2.08
N LYS A 82 -5.38 10.92 1.98
CA LYS A 82 -5.70 11.78 0.82
C LYS A 82 -5.18 11.21 -0.49
N ALA A 83 -3.93 10.75 -0.55
CA ALA A 83 -3.35 10.15 -1.74
C ALA A 83 -4.08 8.86 -2.15
N ALA A 84 -4.40 8.00 -1.19
CA ALA A 84 -5.16 6.78 -1.41
C ALA A 84 -6.59 7.08 -1.89
N ASP A 85 -7.24 8.11 -1.34
CA ASP A 85 -8.57 8.54 -1.76
C ASP A 85 -8.58 9.13 -3.17
N THR A 86 -7.54 9.89 -3.55
CA THR A 86 -7.36 10.36 -4.94
C THR A 86 -7.25 9.20 -5.91
N LEU A 87 -6.42 8.20 -5.62
CA LEU A 87 -6.30 6.99 -6.44
C LEU A 87 -7.62 6.21 -6.50
N ARG A 88 -8.29 6.05 -5.36
CA ARG A 88 -9.57 5.34 -5.29
C ARG A 88 -10.64 6.03 -6.11
N ARG A 89 -10.73 7.36 -6.07
CA ARG A 89 -11.68 8.15 -6.89
C ARG A 89 -11.43 7.90 -8.37
N TYR A 90 -10.19 8.07 -8.81
CA TYR A 90 -9.79 7.82 -10.20
C TYR A 90 -10.14 6.40 -10.66
N LEU A 91 -9.83 5.38 -9.83
CA LEU A 91 -10.14 3.98 -10.13
C LEU A 91 -11.64 3.70 -10.17
N MET A 92 -12.45 4.33 -9.31
CA MET A 92 -13.91 4.16 -9.33
C MET A 92 -14.56 4.75 -10.59
N GLU A 93 -14.01 5.86 -11.10
CA GLU A 93 -14.51 6.54 -12.29
C GLU A 93 -14.09 5.83 -13.58
N ASN A 94 -12.85 5.33 -13.64
CA ASN A 94 -12.24 4.84 -14.88
C ASN A 94 -12.15 3.31 -14.98
N VAL A 95 -12.37 2.57 -13.88
CA VAL A 95 -12.17 1.11 -13.84
C VAL A 95 -13.44 0.39 -13.36
N PRO A 96 -14.32 -0.06 -14.29
CA PRO A 96 -15.63 -0.60 -13.94
C PRO A 96 -15.61 -1.82 -13.00
N TYR A 97 -14.62 -2.71 -13.14
CA TYR A 97 -14.50 -3.89 -12.27
C TYR A 97 -14.07 -3.52 -10.84
N TYR A 98 -13.29 -2.44 -10.68
CA TYR A 98 -12.86 -1.97 -9.37
C TYR A 98 -14.05 -1.44 -8.59
N LYS A 99 -14.91 -0.63 -9.24
CA LYS A 99 -16.17 -0.15 -8.67
C LYS A 99 -17.06 -1.29 -8.16
N LYS A 100 -17.31 -2.30 -9.00
CA LYS A 100 -18.09 -3.51 -8.62
C LYS A 100 -17.49 -4.25 -7.43
N ARG A 101 -16.16 -4.36 -7.36
CA ARG A 101 -15.45 -5.02 -6.25
C ARG A 101 -15.64 -4.26 -4.93
N VAL A 102 -15.57 -2.93 -4.97
CA VAL A 102 -15.77 -2.07 -3.80
C VAL A 102 -17.21 -2.13 -3.31
N GLU A 103 -18.19 -2.06 -4.22
CA GLU A 103 -19.62 -2.17 -3.91
C GLU A 103 -19.96 -3.52 -3.27
N LYS A 104 -19.47 -4.63 -3.84
CA LYS A 104 -19.67 -5.97 -3.27
C LYS A 104 -19.06 -6.10 -1.86
N GLY A 105 -17.90 -5.49 -1.60
CA GLY A 105 -17.31 -5.47 -0.26
C GLY A 105 -18.20 -4.74 0.76
N LEU A 106 -18.80 -3.62 0.36
CA LEU A 106 -19.72 -2.86 1.21
C LEU A 106 -21.01 -3.62 1.52
N GLU A 107 -21.57 -4.34 0.55
CA GLU A 107 -22.77 -5.18 0.73
C GLU A 107 -22.55 -6.37 1.67
N VAL A 108 -21.36 -6.97 1.66
CA VAL A 108 -21.02 -8.05 2.59
C VAL A 108 -20.95 -7.55 4.03
N HIS A 109 -20.44 -6.33 4.25
CA HIS A 109 -20.39 -5.73 5.59
C HIS A 109 -21.78 -5.33 6.12
N THR A 110 -22.71 -4.92 5.27
CA THR A 110 -24.07 -4.55 5.70
C THR A 110 -24.97 -5.74 6.02
N ARG A 111 -24.63 -6.96 5.56
CA ARG A 111 -25.40 -8.19 5.82
C ARG A 111 -24.98 -8.95 7.08
N LEU A 112 -23.92 -8.53 7.78
CA LEU A 112 -23.54 -9.13 9.07
C LEU A 112 -24.50 -8.62 10.16
N PRO A 113 -25.27 -9.50 10.83
CA PRO A 113 -26.22 -9.08 11.84
C PRO A 113 -25.47 -8.58 13.08
N ASN A 114 -25.77 -7.35 13.52
CA ASN A 114 -25.28 -6.72 14.75
C ASN A 114 -23.76 -6.48 14.85
N MET A 115 -23.21 -5.63 13.98
CA MET A 115 -22.08 -4.80 14.43
C MET A 115 -22.61 -3.48 15.03
N PRO A 116 -22.04 -2.99 16.14
CA PRO A 116 -22.34 -1.64 16.63
C PRO A 116 -22.07 -0.65 15.50
N LYS A 117 -22.96 0.32 15.30
CA LYS A 117 -22.90 1.31 14.20
C LYS A 117 -21.52 1.99 14.20
N LEU A 118 -20.63 1.45 13.37
CA LEU A 118 -19.24 1.89 13.25
C LEU A 118 -19.25 3.32 12.69
N ASN A 119 -18.68 4.24 13.45
CA ASN A 119 -18.57 5.63 13.08
C ASN A 119 -17.61 5.73 11.88
N LYS A 120 -17.61 6.82 11.10
CA LYS A 120 -16.77 6.94 9.87
C LYS A 120 -15.28 6.61 10.07
N LYS A 121 -14.77 6.71 11.30
CA LYS A 121 -13.40 6.32 11.68
C LYS A 121 -13.18 4.80 11.73
N ASP A 122 -14.20 4.01 11.98
CA ASP A 122 -14.07 2.58 12.22
C ASP A 122 -14.25 1.74 10.93
N VAL A 123 -14.71 2.35 9.83
CA VAL A 123 -14.67 1.74 8.48
C VAL A 123 -13.23 1.46 8.05
N ASN A 124 -12.25 2.24 8.54
CA ASN A 124 -10.83 1.94 8.34
C ASN A 124 -10.36 0.71 9.12
N ILE A 125 -11.04 0.32 10.20
CA ILE A 125 -10.70 -0.87 11.01
C ILE A 125 -11.30 -2.14 10.41
N ALA A 126 -12.46 -2.08 9.76
CA ALA A 126 -13.09 -3.24 9.13
C ALA A 126 -12.23 -3.88 8.02
N TRP A 127 -11.38 -3.11 7.33
CA TRP A 127 -10.41 -3.64 6.35
C TRP A 127 -9.24 -4.40 6.99
N LEU A 128 -8.89 -4.13 8.26
CA LEU A 128 -7.84 -4.86 8.97
C LEU A 128 -8.30 -6.28 9.37
N TRP A 129 -9.58 -6.50 9.64
CA TRP A 129 -10.11 -7.81 10.04
C TRP A 129 -10.30 -8.78 8.87
N ALA A 130 -10.65 -8.28 7.68
CA ALA A 130 -10.68 -9.10 6.46
C ALA A 130 -9.28 -9.61 6.04
N ARG A 131 -8.21 -9.03 6.60
CA ARG A 131 -6.81 -9.41 6.33
C ARG A 131 -6.33 -10.57 7.19
N VAL A 132 -6.85 -10.74 8.41
CA VAL A 132 -6.46 -11.84 9.31
C VAL A 132 -7.12 -13.17 8.90
N GLY A 133 -8.29 -13.12 8.26
CA GLY A 133 -9.02 -14.32 7.82
C GLY A 133 -8.51 -14.98 6.53
N GLN A 134 -7.54 -14.37 5.81
CA GLN A 134 -6.94 -14.96 4.60
C GLN A 134 -5.52 -15.52 4.82
N GLU A 135 -4.95 -15.40 6.02
CA GLU A 135 -3.66 -16.02 6.38
C GLU A 135 -3.84 -17.32 7.17
N VAL A 136 -5.07 -17.80 7.33
CA VAL A 136 -5.40 -19.11 7.94
C VAL A 136 -6.27 -19.90 6.98
N GLU A 137 -5.69 -20.31 5.84
CA GLU A 137 -6.09 -21.48 5.05
C GLU A 137 -4.96 -21.89 4.11
#